data_AF-A0A2E7HNB9-F1
#
_entry.id   AF-A0A2E7HNB9-F1
#
_cell.length_a   1.000
_cell.length_b   1.000
_cell.length_c   1.000
_cell.angle_alpha   90.00
_cell.angle_beta   90.00
_cell.angle_gamma   90.00
#
_symmetry.space_group_name_H-M   'P 1'
#
loop_
_entity.id
_entity.type
_entity.pdbx_description
1 polymer ?
#
loop_
_entity_poly.entity_id
_entity_poly.type
_entity_poly.pdbx_seq_one_letter_code
_entity_poly.pdbx_strand_id
1 'polypeptide(L)'
;MKEKFNKLTQLWEGLSSLRKLGLAVAVVGIIGLSIGILSWSGGNNEMKRLVSGGDAEDMGEVVEYLKANQIEFEYSESGNTILVPADKHASVKMEMAMKGLPKTGNVGYEIFDEGNFGISDFVQRTNKQRAIQGELERTIRAMDAVKDARVTIVQKDNNLLLSEDPENRPTASVMINTGGMRLPSEKVMAIQFLVARSVEGVGQSSVTVVDEKLNLLSDESDSSGAAGVAGQMMKAYQAQEKRLEAKIESMLSKIVGNNQVVAKVSVNLETKTSTELDERFDPDGSVPRTTTTDKDDAKTVETQQGNNAAGMGANVPNVSQDATMQDPIMAESEESRESKTTDFEISRNLKETVQEPGAIVGRSAAVLIAKGETPRTPAQIEVIKESVVNAIGARFDLDDQKLETYVTVNEVEFLDAASPFGAAGETASLLKGFFETWSPVFKTFLGPLLAIVMFIVFLRMLKKFKPSEAEVQVLDEDDQQLLAGTRSLGSGLTPELLNDLIQEKPDNVGTALRRYLETGSST
;
A
#
# COMPACT_ATOMS: atom_id res chain seq x y z
N MET A 1 3.56 -7.05 -75.90
CA MET A 1 4.25 -8.29 -75.48
C MET A 1 4.31 -9.37 -76.57
N LYS A 2 3.22 -9.64 -77.31
CA LYS A 2 3.18 -10.66 -78.38
C LYS A 2 4.21 -10.47 -79.51
N GLU A 3 4.48 -9.24 -79.92
CA GLU A 3 5.52 -8.93 -80.93
C GLU A 3 6.95 -9.25 -80.49
N LYS A 4 7.27 -9.05 -79.20
CA LYS A 4 8.60 -9.36 -78.65
C LYS A 4 8.82 -10.88 -78.61
N PHE A 5 7.78 -11.64 -78.26
CA PHE A 5 7.78 -13.10 -78.29
C PHE A 5 7.96 -13.66 -79.71
N ASN A 6 7.28 -13.08 -80.71
CA ASN A 6 7.40 -13.53 -82.10
C ASN A 6 8.78 -13.23 -82.72
N LYS A 7 9.45 -12.14 -82.31
CA LYS A 7 10.83 -11.87 -82.71
C LYS A 7 11.82 -12.85 -82.08
N LEU A 8 11.58 -13.29 -80.85
CA LEU A 8 12.37 -14.32 -80.16
C LEU A 8 12.22 -15.70 -80.80
N THR A 9 11.02 -16.07 -81.25
CA THR A 9 10.79 -17.35 -81.94
C THR A 9 11.39 -17.37 -83.35
N GLN A 10 11.33 -16.26 -84.10
CA GLN A 10 12.01 -16.15 -85.41
C GLN A 10 13.54 -16.21 -85.29
N LEU A 11 14.12 -15.58 -84.26
CA LEU A 11 15.54 -15.70 -83.99
C LEU A 11 15.89 -17.15 -83.63
N TRP A 12 15.08 -17.83 -82.81
CA TRP A 12 15.31 -19.23 -82.42
C TRP A 12 15.24 -20.22 -83.60
N GLU A 13 14.37 -19.99 -84.59
CA GLU A 13 14.25 -20.85 -85.77
C GLU A 13 15.43 -20.71 -86.74
N GLY A 14 16.04 -19.52 -86.85
CA GLY A 14 17.16 -19.23 -87.76
C GLY A 14 18.56 -19.67 -87.30
N LEU A 15 18.72 -20.18 -86.07
CA LEU A 15 20.02 -20.66 -85.57
C LEU A 15 20.32 -22.11 -86.02
N SER A 16 21.57 -22.42 -86.37
CA SER A 16 21.99 -23.82 -86.64
C SER A 16 21.85 -24.69 -85.40
N SER A 17 21.56 -25.99 -85.57
CA SER A 17 21.32 -26.93 -84.44
C SER A 17 22.44 -26.93 -83.39
N LEU A 18 23.69 -26.69 -83.81
CA LEU A 18 24.84 -26.58 -82.93
C LEU A 18 24.82 -25.32 -82.05
N ARG A 19 24.33 -24.18 -82.58
CA ARG A 19 24.19 -22.93 -81.83
C ARG A 19 22.98 -22.96 -80.89
N LYS A 20 21.90 -23.67 -81.25
CA LYS A 20 20.75 -23.89 -80.34
C LYS A 20 21.17 -24.70 -79.10
N LEU A 21 21.99 -25.73 -79.29
CA LEU A 21 22.54 -26.53 -78.19
C LEU A 21 23.45 -25.69 -77.28
N GLY A 22 24.36 -24.89 -77.86
CA GLY A 22 25.24 -24.01 -77.09
C GLY A 22 24.47 -22.97 -76.25
N LEU A 23 23.38 -22.40 -76.79
CA LEU A 23 22.55 -21.44 -76.07
C LEU A 23 21.72 -22.11 -74.96
N ALA A 24 21.21 -23.32 -75.20
CA ALA A 24 20.51 -24.11 -74.17
C ALA A 24 21.44 -24.46 -73.00
N VAL A 25 22.68 -24.89 -73.27
CA VAL A 25 23.68 -25.18 -72.23
C VAL A 25 24.08 -23.92 -71.46
N ALA A 26 24.23 -22.78 -72.14
CA ALA A 26 24.53 -21.51 -71.48
C ALA A 26 23.40 -21.07 -70.54
N VAL A 27 22.14 -21.19 -70.97
CA VAL A 27 20.98 -20.85 -70.14
C VAL A 27 20.87 -21.78 -68.93
N VAL A 28 21.05 -23.10 -69.12
CA VAL A 28 21.05 -24.06 -68.01
C VAL A 28 22.23 -23.81 -67.06
N GLY A 29 23.40 -23.46 -67.59
CA GLY A 29 24.57 -23.10 -66.78
C GLY A 29 24.36 -21.84 -65.94
N ILE A 30 23.73 -20.81 -66.51
CA ILE A 30 23.36 -19.58 -65.79
C ILE A 30 22.34 -19.89 -64.69
N ILE A 31 21.29 -20.66 -65.00
CA ILE A 31 20.28 -21.06 -64.01
C ILE A 31 20.91 -21.90 -62.89
N GLY A 32 21.78 -22.86 -63.24
CA GLY A 32 22.50 -23.67 -62.27
C GLY A 32 23.43 -22.86 -61.36
N LEU A 33 24.15 -21.89 -61.92
CA LEU A 33 24.97 -20.94 -61.14
C LEU A 33 24.13 -20.06 -60.24
N SER A 34 23.00 -19.54 -60.73
CA SER A 34 22.08 -18.73 -59.91
C SER A 34 21.50 -19.53 -58.74
N ILE A 35 21.10 -20.78 -58.97
CA ILE A 35 20.61 -21.68 -57.90
C ILE A 35 21.74 -22.01 -56.92
N GLY A 36 22.95 -22.27 -57.40
CA GLY A 36 24.13 -22.54 -56.57
C GLY A 36 24.50 -21.35 -55.67
N ILE A 37 24.47 -20.13 -56.21
CA ILE A 37 24.74 -18.90 -55.45
C ILE A 37 23.65 -18.65 -54.40
N LEU A 38 22.37 -18.85 -54.75
CA LEU A 38 21.25 -18.70 -53.80
C LEU A 38 21.31 -19.75 -52.69
N SER A 39 21.68 -21.00 -53.01
CA SER A 39 21.80 -22.06 -52.01
C SER A 39 23.00 -21.89 -51.08
N TRP A 40 24.07 -21.24 -51.54
CA TRP A 40 25.25 -20.95 -50.72
C TRP A 40 25.08 -19.69 -49.86
N SER A 41 24.19 -18.78 -50.26
CA SER A 41 23.81 -17.59 -49.48
C SER A 41 22.88 -17.89 -48.30
N GLY A 42 22.27 -19.07 -48.24
CA GLY A 42 21.50 -19.54 -47.08
C GLY A 42 22.44 -20.08 -45.99
N GLY A 43 23.21 -19.19 -45.36
CA GLY A 43 24.06 -19.55 -44.24
C GLY A 43 23.23 -20.09 -43.07
N ASN A 44 23.76 -21.11 -42.37
CA ASN A 44 23.31 -21.47 -41.04
C ASN A 44 23.50 -20.26 -40.12
N ASN A 45 22.49 -19.39 -40.04
CA ASN A 45 22.48 -18.29 -39.09
C ASN A 45 22.17 -18.88 -37.72
N GLU A 46 23.19 -18.95 -36.87
CA GLU A 46 23.03 -19.28 -35.46
C GLU A 46 22.11 -18.21 -34.84
N MET A 47 20.91 -18.60 -34.43
CA MET A 47 19.92 -17.69 -33.86
C MET A 47 20.21 -17.48 -32.38
N LYS A 48 20.35 -16.21 -31.96
CA LYS A 48 20.58 -15.83 -30.57
C LYS A 48 19.37 -15.13 -29.99
N ARG A 49 19.10 -15.42 -28.71
CA ARG A 49 18.02 -14.79 -27.93
C ARG A 49 18.24 -13.28 -27.81
N LEU A 50 17.26 -12.50 -28.23
CA LEU A 50 17.27 -11.04 -28.12
C LEU A 50 16.50 -10.57 -26.87
N VAL A 51 15.26 -11.04 -26.69
CA VAL A 51 14.37 -10.71 -25.55
C VAL A 51 13.59 -11.96 -25.14
N SER A 52 13.38 -12.15 -23.84
CA SER A 52 12.55 -13.21 -23.24
C SER A 52 11.71 -12.69 -22.08
N GLY A 53 10.46 -13.16 -21.95
CA GLY A 53 9.67 -12.94 -20.73
C GLY A 53 9.00 -11.57 -20.61
N GLY A 54 8.83 -10.84 -21.71
CA GLY A 54 8.14 -9.54 -21.71
C GLY A 54 6.61 -9.65 -21.79
N ASP A 55 5.91 -8.61 -21.37
CA ASP A 55 4.46 -8.47 -21.58
C ASP A 55 4.15 -8.50 -23.10
N ALA A 56 2.97 -9.01 -23.47
CA ALA A 56 2.60 -9.20 -24.89
C ALA A 56 2.61 -7.90 -25.70
N GLU A 57 2.33 -6.76 -25.05
CA GLU A 57 2.35 -5.43 -25.62
C GLU A 57 3.79 -5.01 -25.98
N ASP A 58 4.73 -5.22 -25.06
CA ASP A 58 6.16 -4.97 -25.25
C ASP A 58 6.79 -5.85 -26.33
N MET A 59 6.44 -7.14 -26.35
CA MET A 59 6.90 -8.06 -27.39
C MET A 59 6.35 -7.65 -28.77
N GLY A 60 5.14 -7.07 -28.82
CA GLY A 60 4.57 -6.50 -30.03
C GLY A 60 5.39 -5.34 -30.59
N GLU A 61 5.84 -4.42 -29.74
CA GLU A 61 6.69 -3.28 -30.13
C GLU A 61 8.09 -3.72 -30.59
N VAL A 62 8.69 -4.72 -29.93
CA VAL A 62 9.96 -5.32 -30.36
C VAL A 62 9.82 -5.95 -31.74
N VAL A 63 8.74 -6.70 -31.99
CA VAL A 63 8.46 -7.30 -33.30
C VAL A 63 8.21 -6.23 -34.36
N GLU A 64 7.51 -5.14 -34.03
CA GLU A 64 7.30 -4.01 -34.94
C GLU A 64 8.62 -3.34 -35.32
N TYR A 65 9.52 -3.14 -34.35
CA TYR A 65 10.87 -2.64 -34.60
C TYR A 65 11.67 -3.56 -35.54
N LEU A 66 11.68 -4.86 -35.27
CA LEU A 66 12.42 -5.84 -36.08
C LEU A 66 11.87 -5.88 -37.51
N LYS A 67 10.54 -5.84 -37.68
CA LYS A 67 9.89 -5.75 -38.99
C LYS A 67 10.20 -4.45 -39.72
N ALA A 68 10.15 -3.31 -39.03
CA ALA A 68 10.42 -2.00 -39.61
C ALA A 68 11.86 -1.89 -40.15
N ASN A 69 12.82 -2.55 -39.48
CA ASN A 69 14.23 -2.57 -39.89
C ASN A 69 14.61 -3.79 -40.72
N GLN A 70 13.64 -4.59 -41.17
CA GLN A 70 13.86 -5.79 -42.00
C GLN A 70 14.87 -6.77 -41.40
N ILE A 71 14.84 -6.94 -40.09
CA ILE A 71 15.67 -7.89 -39.36
C ILE A 71 14.91 -9.23 -39.32
N GLU A 72 15.55 -10.30 -39.77
CA GLU A 72 15.02 -11.66 -39.64
C GLU A 72 14.90 -12.02 -38.15
N PHE A 73 13.78 -12.60 -37.77
CA PHE A 73 13.53 -13.02 -36.39
C PHE A 73 12.69 -14.30 -36.36
N GLU A 74 12.91 -15.10 -35.33
CA GLU A 74 12.16 -16.33 -35.06
C GLU A 74 11.63 -16.33 -33.62
N TYR A 75 10.56 -17.08 -33.38
CA TYR A 75 10.06 -17.32 -32.04
C TYR A 75 10.63 -18.63 -31.51
N SER A 76 10.95 -18.67 -30.21
CA SER A 76 11.30 -19.91 -29.52
C SER A 76 10.09 -20.87 -29.48
N GLU A 77 10.33 -22.17 -29.28
CA GLU A 77 9.28 -23.19 -29.14
C GLU A 77 8.23 -22.86 -28.06
N SER A 78 8.60 -22.06 -27.05
CA SER A 78 7.71 -21.57 -25.99
C SER A 78 6.90 -20.31 -26.35
N GLY A 79 7.13 -19.71 -27.52
CA GLY A 79 6.45 -18.49 -27.99
C GLY A 79 6.77 -17.20 -27.23
N ASN A 80 7.49 -17.28 -26.10
CA ASN A 80 7.75 -16.15 -25.19
C ASN A 80 9.16 -15.55 -25.36
N THR A 81 9.82 -15.81 -26.48
CA THR A 81 11.20 -15.41 -26.72
C THR A 81 11.43 -15.14 -28.19
N ILE A 82 12.06 -14.01 -28.49
CA ILE A 82 12.40 -13.58 -29.85
C ILE A 82 13.89 -13.84 -30.07
N LEU A 83 14.21 -14.57 -31.13
CA LEU A 83 15.57 -14.83 -31.58
C LEU A 83 15.89 -14.01 -32.82
N VAL A 84 17.12 -13.55 -32.91
CA VAL A 84 17.68 -12.85 -34.09
C VAL A 84 19.01 -13.48 -34.51
N PRO A 85 19.41 -13.33 -35.78
CA PRO A 85 20.72 -13.78 -36.24
C PRO A 85 21.89 -13.29 -35.38
N ALA A 86 22.81 -14.18 -35.04
CA ALA A 86 23.94 -13.89 -34.14
C ALA A 86 24.83 -12.72 -34.62
N ASP A 87 24.94 -12.52 -35.93
CA ASP A 87 25.67 -11.43 -36.58
C ASP A 87 25.03 -10.05 -36.31
N LYS A 88 23.71 -9.99 -36.17
CA LYS A 88 22.95 -8.76 -35.91
C LYS A 88 22.56 -8.56 -34.44
N HIS A 89 22.77 -9.57 -33.59
CA HIS A 89 22.35 -9.53 -32.19
C HIS A 89 22.84 -8.29 -31.43
N ALA A 90 24.14 -7.97 -31.50
CA ALA A 90 24.72 -6.87 -30.75
C ALA A 90 24.25 -5.48 -31.24
N SER A 91 24.17 -5.29 -32.56
CA SER A 91 23.71 -4.01 -33.15
C SER A 91 22.25 -3.78 -32.84
N VAL A 92 21.40 -4.79 -33.02
CA VAL A 92 19.96 -4.71 -32.76
C VAL A 92 19.70 -4.45 -31.27
N LYS A 93 20.44 -5.12 -30.37
CA LYS A 93 20.33 -4.88 -28.92
C LYS A 93 20.70 -3.43 -28.55
N MET A 94 21.75 -2.88 -29.15
CA MET A 94 22.15 -1.49 -28.93
C MET A 94 21.10 -0.50 -29.45
N GLU A 95 20.61 -0.68 -30.67
CA GLU A 95 19.61 0.21 -31.26
C GLU A 95 18.26 0.16 -30.52
N MET A 96 17.85 -1.02 -30.07
CA MET A 96 16.67 -1.17 -29.21
C MET A 96 16.84 -0.44 -27.88
N ALA A 97 18.01 -0.56 -27.25
CA ALA A 97 18.32 0.16 -26.02
C ALA A 97 18.29 1.68 -26.22
N MET A 98 18.78 2.19 -27.36
CA MET A 98 18.70 3.62 -27.72
C MET A 98 17.26 4.10 -27.90
N LYS A 99 16.35 3.22 -28.31
CA LYS A 99 14.91 3.51 -28.44
C LYS A 99 14.10 3.23 -27.18
N GLY A 100 14.74 2.73 -26.12
CA GLY A 100 14.05 2.36 -24.88
C GLY A 100 13.11 1.17 -25.03
N LEU A 101 13.43 0.22 -25.92
CA LEU A 101 12.69 -1.03 -26.10
C LEU A 101 13.42 -2.18 -25.40
N PRO A 102 12.71 -3.06 -24.66
CA PRO A 102 11.30 -2.96 -24.28
C PRO A 102 11.02 -1.83 -23.27
N LYS A 103 9.82 -1.23 -23.33
CA LYS A 103 9.41 -0.08 -22.50
C LYS A 103 9.17 -0.47 -21.03
N THR A 104 8.77 -1.72 -20.82
CA THR A 104 8.52 -2.35 -19.52
C THR A 104 9.79 -3.06 -19.07
N GLY A 105 10.55 -2.35 -18.22
CA GLY A 105 11.78 -2.84 -17.59
C GLY A 105 11.55 -3.80 -16.42
N ASN A 106 10.44 -4.54 -16.43
CA ASN A 106 10.05 -5.46 -15.35
C ASN A 106 10.84 -6.76 -15.47
N VAL A 107 12.11 -6.67 -15.09
CA VAL A 107 13.03 -7.81 -15.02
C VAL A 107 12.81 -8.52 -13.69
N GLY A 108 12.31 -9.75 -13.73
CA GLY A 108 12.15 -10.63 -12.57
C GLY A 108 13.37 -11.52 -12.39
N TYR A 109 13.15 -12.78 -12.05
CA TYR A 109 14.24 -13.76 -11.87
C TYR A 109 14.96 -14.14 -13.17
N GLU A 110 14.47 -13.73 -14.33
CA GLU A 110 15.09 -14.02 -15.63
C GLU A 110 16.50 -13.39 -15.75
N ILE A 111 16.82 -12.37 -14.95
CA ILE A 111 18.17 -11.78 -14.86
C ILE A 111 19.25 -12.78 -14.44
N PHE A 112 18.86 -13.90 -13.84
CA PHE A 112 19.77 -14.95 -13.39
C PHE A 112 19.95 -16.10 -14.39
N ASP A 113 19.15 -16.14 -15.46
CA ASP A 113 19.25 -17.19 -16.49
C ASP A 113 20.50 -17.02 -17.36
N GLU A 114 21.02 -15.80 -17.45
CA GLU A 114 22.29 -15.50 -18.12
C GLU A 114 23.45 -15.83 -17.16
N GLY A 115 24.10 -16.98 -17.39
CA GLY A 115 25.24 -17.45 -16.61
C GLY A 115 26.45 -16.51 -16.69
N ASN A 116 26.49 -15.49 -15.84
CA ASN A 116 27.63 -14.58 -15.71
C ASN A 116 28.58 -15.08 -14.63
N PHE A 117 29.64 -15.78 -15.03
CA PHE A 117 30.74 -16.14 -14.14
C PHE A 117 31.59 -14.89 -13.80
N GLY A 118 31.92 -14.71 -12.52
CA GLY A 118 32.80 -13.61 -12.07
C GLY A 118 32.09 -12.31 -11.64
N ILE A 119 30.77 -12.34 -11.43
CA ILE A 119 30.04 -11.17 -10.90
C ILE A 119 30.35 -10.91 -9.42
N SER A 120 30.51 -9.64 -9.07
CA SER A 120 30.68 -9.19 -7.69
C SER A 120 29.43 -9.47 -6.85
N ASP A 121 29.62 -9.75 -5.56
CA ASP A 121 28.55 -9.91 -4.57
C ASP A 121 27.60 -8.69 -4.50
N PHE A 122 28.13 -7.48 -4.70
CA PHE A 122 27.31 -6.26 -4.83
C PHE A 122 26.33 -6.34 -6.02
N VAL A 123 26.81 -6.85 -7.17
CA VAL A 123 25.99 -7.01 -8.38
C VAL A 123 24.95 -8.11 -8.17
N GLN A 124 25.33 -9.22 -7.51
CA GLN A 124 24.38 -10.29 -7.17
C GLN A 124 23.25 -9.79 -6.26
N ARG A 125 23.57 -9.03 -5.21
CA ARG A 125 22.56 -8.42 -4.33
C ARG A 125 21.65 -7.46 -5.07
N THR A 126 22.23 -6.59 -5.90
CA THR A 126 21.46 -5.63 -6.71
C THR A 126 20.51 -6.36 -7.67
N ASN A 127 20.99 -7.41 -8.36
CA ASN A 127 20.16 -8.21 -9.24
C ASN A 127 19.06 -8.96 -8.48
N LYS A 128 19.35 -9.48 -7.28
CA LYS A 128 18.35 -10.13 -6.41
C LYS A 128 17.25 -9.15 -6.02
N GLN A 129 17.61 -7.94 -5.63
CA GLN A 129 16.65 -6.89 -5.27
C GLN A 129 15.79 -6.49 -6.47
N ARG A 130 16.38 -6.30 -7.66
CA ARG A 130 15.65 -6.00 -8.89
C ARG A 130 14.68 -7.12 -9.26
N ALA A 131 15.11 -8.38 -9.17
CA ALA A 131 14.26 -9.53 -9.43
C ALA A 131 13.05 -9.58 -8.49
N ILE A 132 13.27 -9.37 -7.18
CA ILE A 132 12.18 -9.33 -6.20
C ILE A 132 11.19 -8.19 -6.50
N GLN A 133 11.68 -7.00 -6.86
CA GLN A 133 10.82 -5.87 -7.26
C GLN A 133 9.97 -6.24 -8.47
N GLY A 134 10.58 -6.80 -9.52
CA GLY A 134 9.86 -7.21 -10.73
C GLY A 134 8.80 -8.30 -10.48
N GLU A 135 9.10 -9.30 -9.65
CA GLU A 135 8.12 -10.33 -9.28
C GLU A 135 6.97 -9.79 -8.41
N LEU A 136 7.28 -8.88 -7.48
CA LEU A 136 6.25 -8.21 -6.70
C LEU A 136 5.33 -7.35 -7.57
N GLU A 137 5.89 -6.60 -8.53
CA GLU A 137 5.11 -5.82 -9.51
C GLU A 137 4.17 -6.72 -10.33
N ARG A 138 4.67 -7.85 -10.84
CA ARG A 138 3.86 -8.84 -11.58
C ARG A 138 2.74 -9.41 -10.71
N THR A 139 3.05 -9.77 -9.48
CA THR A 139 2.07 -10.32 -8.52
C THR A 139 0.98 -9.31 -8.17
N ILE A 140 1.36 -8.05 -7.91
CA ILE A 140 0.40 -6.99 -7.58
C ILE A 140 -0.44 -6.63 -8.81
N ARG A 141 0.15 -6.61 -10.01
CA ARG A 141 -0.58 -6.39 -11.28
C ARG A 141 -1.59 -7.49 -11.58
N ALA A 142 -1.33 -8.73 -11.12
CA ALA A 142 -2.29 -9.83 -11.26
C ALA A 142 -3.53 -9.69 -10.35
N MET A 143 -3.52 -8.75 -9.39
CA MET A 143 -4.67 -8.48 -8.54
C MET A 143 -5.77 -7.73 -9.29
N ASP A 144 -7.01 -8.14 -9.08
CA ASP A 144 -8.17 -7.45 -9.64
C ASP A 144 -8.21 -5.98 -9.15
N ALA A 145 -8.60 -5.06 -10.05
CA ALA A 145 -8.57 -3.61 -9.88
C ALA A 145 -7.18 -2.94 -9.87
N VAL A 146 -6.08 -3.67 -10.12
CA VAL A 146 -4.76 -3.08 -10.38
C VAL A 146 -4.43 -3.19 -11.86
N LYS A 147 -4.24 -2.05 -12.52
CA LYS A 147 -3.84 -1.99 -13.93
C LYS A 147 -2.32 -2.04 -14.08
N ASP A 148 -1.62 -1.30 -13.24
CA ASP A 148 -0.17 -1.29 -13.19
C ASP A 148 0.33 -1.08 -11.77
N ALA A 149 1.54 -1.57 -11.49
CA ALA A 149 2.16 -1.48 -10.18
C ALA A 149 3.67 -1.29 -10.33
N ARG A 150 4.22 -0.41 -9.50
CA ARG A 150 5.66 -0.18 -9.39
C ARG A 150 6.10 -0.33 -7.94
N VAL A 151 7.11 -1.15 -7.69
CA VAL A 151 7.59 -1.49 -6.35
C VAL A 151 9.04 -1.06 -6.22
N THR A 152 9.30 -0.16 -5.28
CA THR A 152 10.66 0.25 -4.93
C THR A 152 10.98 -0.23 -3.53
N ILE A 153 12.06 -1.01 -3.40
CA ILE A 153 12.57 -1.48 -2.12
C ILE A 153 13.87 -0.75 -1.83
N VAL A 154 14.04 -0.23 -0.62
CA VAL A 154 15.27 0.38 -0.13
C VAL A 154 15.84 -0.52 0.96
N GLN A 155 16.92 -1.23 0.63
CA GLN A 155 17.74 -1.96 1.60
C GLN A 155 18.95 -1.10 1.95
N LYS A 156 19.24 -0.94 3.25
CA LYS A 156 20.47 -0.31 3.73
C LYS A 156 21.57 -1.38 3.85
N ASP A 157 22.82 -0.99 3.64
CA ASP A 157 23.94 -1.91 3.73
C ASP A 157 24.11 -2.45 5.16
N ASN A 158 24.26 -3.77 5.28
CA ASN A 158 24.56 -4.44 6.55
C ASN A 158 26.00 -4.10 6.98
N ASN A 159 26.21 -2.93 7.57
CA ASN A 159 27.43 -2.68 8.32
C ASN A 159 27.31 -3.42 9.67
N LEU A 160 28.04 -4.52 9.81
CA LEU A 160 28.06 -5.40 11.00
C LEU A 160 28.49 -4.69 12.30
N LEU A 161 28.87 -3.41 12.22
CA LEU A 161 29.32 -2.57 13.31
C LEU A 161 28.22 -1.64 13.89
N LEU A 162 27.04 -1.53 13.25
CA LEU A 162 25.91 -0.67 13.69
C LEU A 162 24.57 -1.42 13.78
N SER A 163 24.63 -2.72 14.08
CA SER A 163 23.53 -3.69 13.93
C SER A 163 22.27 -3.45 14.77
N GLU A 164 22.23 -2.43 15.63
CA GLU A 164 21.14 -2.21 16.59
C GLU A 164 20.43 -0.86 16.43
N ASP A 165 20.71 -0.10 15.36
CA ASP A 165 19.98 1.16 15.13
C ASP A 165 18.57 0.88 14.57
N PRO A 166 17.47 1.21 15.30
CA PRO A 166 16.11 1.03 14.80
C PRO A 166 15.82 1.81 13.51
N GLU A 167 16.60 2.84 13.17
CA GLU A 167 16.51 3.58 11.91
C GLU A 167 17.12 2.84 10.70
N ASN A 168 17.76 1.69 10.92
CA ASN A 168 18.43 0.92 9.88
C ASN A 168 17.56 -0.19 9.26
N ARG A 169 16.23 -0.05 9.34
CA ARG A 169 15.27 -1.02 8.78
C ARG A 169 15.02 -0.75 7.29
N PRO A 170 14.90 -1.79 6.45
CA PRO A 170 14.55 -1.62 5.06
C PRO A 170 13.10 -1.12 4.93
N THR A 171 12.86 -0.31 3.89
CA THR A 171 11.56 0.29 3.60
C THR A 171 11.13 -0.04 2.18
N ALA A 172 9.83 0.06 1.90
CA ALA A 172 9.30 -0.15 0.57
C ALA A 172 8.21 0.87 0.21
N SER A 173 8.16 1.24 -1.05
CA SER A 173 7.12 2.09 -1.63
C SER A 173 6.48 1.37 -2.80
N VAL A 174 5.15 1.32 -2.81
CA VAL A 174 4.35 0.72 -3.87
C VAL A 174 3.48 1.81 -4.49
N MET A 175 3.70 2.07 -5.77
CA MET A 175 2.82 2.93 -6.56
C MET A 175 1.88 2.05 -7.37
N ILE A 176 0.59 2.32 -7.29
CA ILE A 176 -0.46 1.54 -7.93
C ILE A 176 -1.20 2.45 -8.90
N ASN A 177 -1.48 1.95 -10.08
CA ASN A 177 -2.42 2.54 -11.03
C ASN A 177 -3.67 1.65 -11.10
N THR A 178 -4.80 2.22 -10.72
CA THR A 178 -6.10 1.54 -10.67
C THR A 178 -6.98 1.86 -11.87
N GLY A 179 -6.52 2.74 -12.77
CA GLY A 179 -7.31 3.25 -13.89
C GLY A 179 -8.48 4.13 -13.45
N GLY A 180 -8.40 4.76 -12.27
CA GLY A 180 -9.43 5.63 -11.71
C GLY A 180 -10.45 4.94 -10.80
N MET A 181 -10.28 3.65 -10.48
CA MET A 181 -11.12 2.94 -9.51
C MET A 181 -10.55 3.07 -8.10
N ARG A 182 -11.37 3.36 -7.10
CA ARG A 182 -10.88 3.42 -5.72
C ARG A 182 -10.55 2.01 -5.21
N LEU A 183 -9.29 1.78 -4.85
CA LEU A 183 -8.86 0.51 -4.25
C LEU A 183 -9.40 0.41 -2.80
N PRO A 184 -10.09 -0.69 -2.43
CA PRO A 184 -10.58 -0.87 -1.07
C PRO A 184 -9.42 -1.07 -0.09
N SER A 185 -9.56 -0.58 1.16
CA SER A 185 -8.52 -0.66 2.19
C SER A 185 -8.05 -2.09 2.47
N GLU A 186 -8.93 -3.08 2.33
CA GLU A 186 -8.57 -4.51 2.45
C GLU A 186 -7.52 -4.94 1.42
N LYS A 187 -7.66 -4.50 0.15
CA LYS A 187 -6.69 -4.79 -0.92
C LYS A 187 -5.37 -4.04 -0.68
N VAL A 188 -5.43 -2.80 -0.16
CA VAL A 188 -4.23 -2.04 0.22
C VAL A 188 -3.46 -2.77 1.33
N MET A 189 -4.14 -3.22 2.38
CA MET A 189 -3.50 -3.97 3.47
C MET A 189 -2.91 -5.29 2.98
N ALA A 190 -3.58 -6.00 2.05
CA ALA A 190 -3.06 -7.22 1.45
C ALA A 190 -1.76 -6.96 0.68
N ILE A 191 -1.66 -5.84 -0.06
CA ILE A 191 -0.44 -5.43 -0.77
C ILE A 191 0.69 -5.12 0.22
N GLN A 192 0.41 -4.37 1.30
CA GLN A 192 1.41 -4.11 2.34
C GLN A 192 1.92 -5.40 2.98
N PHE A 193 1.03 -6.35 3.27
CA PHE A 193 1.38 -7.63 3.87
C PHE A 193 2.21 -8.50 2.92
N LEU A 194 1.84 -8.53 1.63
CA LEU A 194 2.59 -9.25 0.60
C LEU A 194 4.04 -8.73 0.54
N VAL A 195 4.23 -7.42 0.40
CA VAL A 195 5.56 -6.81 0.29
C VAL A 195 6.38 -7.05 1.57
N ALA A 196 5.78 -6.86 2.74
CA ALA A 196 6.45 -7.08 4.03
C ALA A 196 6.88 -8.54 4.23
N ARG A 197 6.16 -9.51 3.65
CA ARG A 197 6.52 -10.93 3.74
C ARG A 197 7.47 -11.40 2.64
N SER A 198 7.51 -10.71 1.51
CA SER A 198 8.41 -11.00 0.40
C SER A 198 9.81 -10.43 0.58
N VAL A 199 9.99 -9.42 1.44
CA VAL A 199 11.27 -8.75 1.66
C VAL A 199 11.69 -8.88 3.11
N GLU A 200 12.87 -9.45 3.34
CA GLU A 200 13.44 -9.60 4.67
C GLU A 200 13.63 -8.25 5.36
N GLY A 201 13.22 -8.16 6.62
CA GLY A 201 13.37 -6.98 7.48
C GLY A 201 12.36 -5.86 7.24
N VAL A 202 11.49 -5.94 6.22
CA VAL A 202 10.48 -4.91 5.94
C VAL A 202 9.25 -5.15 6.83
N GLY A 203 8.94 -4.18 7.69
CA GLY A 203 7.70 -4.19 8.48
C GLY A 203 6.50 -3.73 7.66
N GLN A 204 5.28 -4.17 8.01
CA GLN A 204 4.05 -3.73 7.32
C GLN A 204 3.86 -2.21 7.39
N SER A 205 4.20 -1.58 8.52
CA SER A 205 4.15 -0.13 8.70
C SER A 205 5.23 0.63 7.90
N SER A 206 6.24 -0.06 7.38
CA SER A 206 7.32 0.49 6.55
C SER A 206 7.05 0.35 5.05
N VAL A 207 5.84 -0.10 4.67
CA VAL A 207 5.37 -0.20 3.29
C VAL A 207 4.35 0.90 3.02
N THR A 208 4.75 1.89 2.23
CA THR A 208 3.89 2.98 1.79
C THR A 208 3.21 2.58 0.48
N VAL A 209 1.89 2.74 0.40
CA VAL A 209 1.11 2.48 -0.82
C VAL A 209 0.49 3.78 -1.30
N VAL A 210 0.78 4.17 -2.54
CA VAL A 210 0.30 5.40 -3.16
C VAL A 210 -0.43 5.12 -4.48
N ASP A 211 -1.41 5.97 -4.77
CA ASP A 211 -2.18 5.96 -6.01
C ASP A 211 -1.46 6.69 -7.16
N GLU A 212 -1.98 6.58 -8.38
CA GLU A 212 -1.51 7.27 -9.59
C GLU A 212 -1.43 8.80 -9.46
N LYS A 213 -2.24 9.38 -8.55
CA LYS A 213 -2.28 10.82 -8.22
C LYS A 213 -1.43 11.18 -7.01
N LEU A 214 -0.58 10.27 -6.55
CA LEU A 214 0.22 10.40 -5.32
C LEU A 214 -0.62 10.56 -4.05
N ASN A 215 -1.88 10.09 -4.08
CA ASN A 215 -2.68 9.99 -2.88
C ASN A 215 -2.18 8.81 -2.06
N LEU A 216 -1.93 9.04 -0.77
CA LEU A 216 -1.58 7.98 0.15
C LEU A 216 -2.80 7.07 0.37
N LEU A 217 -2.66 5.78 0.05
CA LEU A 217 -3.69 4.76 0.22
C LEU A 217 -3.45 3.90 1.45
N SER A 218 -2.18 3.67 1.80
CA SER A 218 -1.82 3.06 3.08
C SER A 218 -2.16 4.03 4.20
N ASP A 219 -2.92 3.60 5.20
CA ASP A 219 -3.04 4.39 6.43
C ASP A 219 -1.63 4.50 7.03
N GLU A 220 -1.03 5.69 6.94
CA GLU A 220 0.04 6.13 7.85
C GLU A 220 -0.62 6.44 9.19
N SER A 221 -1.38 5.47 9.73
CA SER A 221 -1.49 5.42 11.17
C SER A 221 -0.09 5.04 11.60
N ASP A 222 0.62 5.97 12.22
CA ASP A 222 1.62 5.66 13.24
C ASP A 222 0.97 4.70 14.22
N SER A 223 0.91 3.41 13.86
CA SER A 223 0.40 2.33 14.70
C SER A 223 1.31 2.15 15.92
N SER A 224 2.48 2.77 15.89
CA SER A 224 3.38 2.99 17.01
C SER A 224 3.10 4.35 17.66
N GLY A 225 2.27 4.36 18.70
CA GLY A 225 2.08 5.53 19.55
C GLY A 225 0.65 5.72 20.03
N ALA A 226 0.46 6.64 20.98
CA ALA A 226 -0.84 6.95 21.58
C ALA A 226 -1.89 7.43 20.55
N ALA A 227 -1.45 8.12 19.48
CA ALA A 227 -2.33 8.63 18.43
C ALA A 227 -2.89 7.51 17.51
N GLY A 228 -2.07 6.51 17.17
CA GLY A 228 -2.52 5.35 16.38
C GLY A 228 -3.51 4.48 17.15
N VAL A 229 -3.25 4.23 18.43
CA VAL A 229 -4.17 3.51 19.33
C VAL A 229 -5.51 4.26 19.42
N ALA A 230 -5.48 5.58 19.59
CA ALA A 230 -6.70 6.41 19.61
C ALA A 230 -7.48 6.33 18.29
N GLY A 231 -6.79 6.36 17.14
CA GLY A 231 -7.42 6.23 15.82
C GLY A 231 -8.08 4.85 15.61
N GLN A 232 -7.42 3.77 16.02
CA GLN A 232 -7.99 2.41 15.98
C GLN A 232 -9.20 2.29 16.90
N MET A 233 -9.12 2.85 18.11
CA MET A 233 -10.22 2.87 19.07
C MET A 233 -11.43 3.65 18.54
N MET A 234 -11.22 4.78 17.85
CA MET A 234 -12.29 5.54 17.19
C MET A 234 -12.95 4.74 16.05
N LYS A 235 -12.17 4.02 15.25
CA LYS A 235 -12.72 3.12 14.21
C LYS A 235 -13.55 1.99 14.84
N ALA A 236 -13.07 1.39 15.94
CA ALA A 236 -13.79 0.36 16.67
C ALA A 236 -15.11 0.89 17.26
N TYR A 237 -15.10 2.12 17.79
CA TYR A 237 -16.29 2.85 18.24
C TYR A 237 -17.32 3.00 17.10
N GLN A 238 -16.91 3.52 15.95
CA GLN A 238 -17.82 3.71 14.80
C GLN A 238 -18.36 2.37 14.27
N ALA A 239 -17.55 1.31 14.31
CA ALA A 239 -17.98 -0.02 13.92
C ALA A 239 -19.02 -0.61 14.88
N GLN A 240 -18.86 -0.40 16.20
CA GLN A 240 -19.84 -0.79 17.21
C GLN A 240 -21.16 -0.04 17.03
N GLU A 241 -21.11 1.29 16.84
CA GLU A 241 -22.31 2.10 16.57
C GLU A 241 -23.06 1.59 15.34
N LYS A 242 -22.38 1.47 14.20
CA LYS A 242 -22.98 0.96 12.96
C LYS A 242 -23.56 -0.44 13.12
N ARG A 243 -22.89 -1.31 13.87
CA ARG A 243 -23.40 -2.66 14.16
C ARG A 243 -24.70 -2.62 14.98
N LEU A 244 -24.77 -1.75 15.98
CA LEU A 244 -25.98 -1.57 16.79
C LEU A 244 -27.11 -0.92 15.98
N GLU A 245 -26.81 0.10 15.16
CA GLU A 245 -27.75 0.71 14.21
C GLU A 245 -28.37 -0.35 13.28
N ALA A 246 -27.53 -1.12 12.59
CA ALA A 246 -27.99 -2.17 11.67
C ALA A 246 -28.80 -3.26 12.40
N LYS A 247 -28.45 -3.59 13.65
CA LYS A 247 -29.21 -4.55 14.47
C LYS A 247 -30.60 -4.03 14.81
N ILE A 248 -30.74 -2.75 15.16
CA ILE A 248 -32.04 -2.12 15.44
C ILE A 248 -32.87 -2.04 14.15
N GLU A 249 -32.28 -1.56 13.06
CA GLU A 249 -32.97 -1.39 11.77
C GLU A 249 -33.44 -2.72 11.19
N SER A 250 -32.60 -3.76 11.21
CA SER A 250 -32.97 -5.11 10.73
C SER A 250 -34.07 -5.78 11.56
N MET A 251 -34.15 -5.46 12.86
CA MET A 251 -35.22 -5.95 13.73
C MET A 251 -36.54 -5.21 13.44
N LEU A 252 -36.50 -3.87 13.43
CA LEU A 252 -37.71 -3.05 13.31
C LEU A 252 -38.28 -3.02 11.88
N SER A 253 -37.44 -3.13 10.85
CA SER A 253 -37.87 -3.22 9.46
C SER A 253 -38.82 -4.39 9.19
N LYS A 254 -38.76 -5.47 9.97
CA LYS A 254 -39.72 -6.58 9.87
C LYS A 254 -41.13 -6.23 10.36
N ILE A 255 -41.25 -5.19 11.18
CA ILE A 255 -42.51 -4.74 11.76
C ILE A 255 -43.10 -3.60 10.93
N VAL A 256 -42.25 -2.67 10.48
CA VAL A 256 -42.69 -1.41 9.86
C VAL A 256 -42.39 -1.32 8.36
N GLY A 257 -41.61 -2.25 7.80
CA GLY A 257 -41.20 -2.27 6.41
C GLY A 257 -39.77 -1.77 6.19
N ASN A 258 -39.20 -2.13 5.04
CA ASN A 258 -37.89 -1.68 4.61
C ASN A 258 -37.87 -0.16 4.43
N ASN A 259 -36.76 0.50 4.78
CA ASN A 259 -36.56 1.95 4.71
C ASN A 259 -37.56 2.80 5.54
N GLN A 260 -38.32 2.18 6.44
CA GLN A 260 -39.25 2.86 7.35
C GLN A 260 -38.73 2.96 8.80
N VAL A 261 -37.42 2.77 8.99
CA VAL A 261 -36.72 2.92 10.27
C VAL A 261 -35.42 3.65 10.02
N VAL A 262 -35.12 4.62 10.88
CA VAL A 262 -33.79 5.22 10.99
C VAL A 262 -33.36 5.09 12.43
N ALA A 263 -32.27 4.36 12.67
CA ALA A 263 -31.68 4.25 14.01
C ALA A 263 -30.34 4.98 14.05
N LYS A 264 -30.12 5.74 15.12
CA LYS A 264 -28.82 6.31 15.44
C LYS A 264 -28.41 5.91 16.84
N VAL A 265 -27.21 5.37 16.96
CA VAL A 265 -26.69 4.85 18.22
C VAL A 265 -25.36 5.54 18.51
N SER A 266 -25.19 5.98 19.75
CA SER A 266 -23.95 6.53 20.27
C SER A 266 -23.46 5.72 21.46
N VAL A 267 -22.17 5.37 21.48
CA VAL A 267 -21.58 4.52 22.54
C VAL A 267 -20.49 5.29 23.28
N ASN A 268 -20.71 5.66 24.54
CA ASN A 268 -19.66 6.27 25.34
C ASN A 268 -18.67 5.19 25.82
N LEU A 269 -17.37 5.38 25.60
CA LEU A 269 -16.31 4.46 25.97
C LEU A 269 -15.37 5.09 27.01
N GLU A 270 -14.88 4.29 27.95
CA GLU A 270 -13.82 4.70 28.85
C GLU A 270 -12.49 4.69 28.09
N THR A 271 -11.88 5.86 27.94
CA THR A 271 -10.60 6.01 27.25
C THR A 271 -9.40 5.94 28.21
N LYS A 272 -9.68 5.88 29.51
CA LYS A 272 -8.64 5.84 30.53
C LYS A 272 -8.15 4.41 30.73
N THR A 273 -6.83 4.26 30.80
CA THR A 273 -6.19 3.07 31.34
C THR A 273 -5.89 3.34 32.82
N SER A 274 -6.22 2.39 33.69
CA SER A 274 -5.89 2.48 35.12
C SER A 274 -5.36 1.15 35.62
N THR A 275 -4.33 1.18 36.45
CA THR A 275 -3.81 0.00 37.15
C THR A 275 -3.99 0.27 38.64
N GLU A 276 -4.87 -0.50 39.27
CA GLU A 276 -5.12 -0.43 40.71
C GLU A 276 -4.40 -1.59 41.39
N LEU A 277 -3.59 -1.27 42.39
CA LEU A 277 -2.89 -2.23 43.22
C LEU A 277 -3.51 -2.20 44.62
N ASP A 278 -4.31 -3.21 44.94
CA ASP A 278 -4.87 -3.40 46.28
C ASP A 278 -3.97 -4.37 47.06
N GLU A 279 -3.32 -3.83 48.10
CA GLU A 279 -2.45 -4.57 49.00
C GLU A 279 -3.10 -4.66 50.38
N ARG A 280 -3.52 -5.88 50.74
CA ARG A 280 -4.18 -6.16 52.02
C ARG A 280 -3.33 -7.09 52.87
N PHE A 281 -3.18 -6.71 54.14
CA PHE A 281 -2.54 -7.52 55.17
C PHE A 281 -3.61 -8.09 56.10
N ASP A 282 -3.54 -9.39 56.39
CA ASP A 282 -4.39 -10.03 57.39
C ASP A 282 -3.66 -10.09 58.74
N PRO A 283 -3.99 -9.24 59.71
CA PRO A 283 -3.32 -9.23 61.01
C PRO A 283 -3.59 -10.49 61.84
N ASP A 284 -4.68 -11.22 61.58
CA ASP A 284 -5.07 -12.40 62.36
C ASP A 284 -4.44 -13.69 61.80
N GLY A 285 -4.00 -13.67 60.54
CA GLY A 285 -3.30 -14.76 59.85
C GLY A 285 -1.77 -14.78 60.06
N SER A 286 -1.25 -14.22 61.15
CA SER A 286 0.20 -14.17 61.40
C SER A 286 0.74 -15.54 61.78
N VAL A 287 1.78 -16.02 61.07
CA VAL A 287 2.46 -17.28 61.39
C VAL A 287 3.87 -16.95 61.92
N PRO A 288 4.29 -17.45 63.09
CA PRO A 288 5.65 -17.24 63.58
C PRO A 288 6.64 -17.92 62.63
N ARG A 289 7.55 -17.14 62.06
CA ARG A 289 8.57 -17.61 61.11
C ARG A 289 9.84 -18.05 61.82
N THR A 290 10.29 -17.25 62.79
CA THR A 290 11.48 -17.55 63.59
C THR A 290 11.19 -17.20 65.04
N THR A 291 11.63 -18.03 65.96
CA THR A 291 11.61 -17.71 67.39
C THR A 291 12.99 -17.98 67.96
N THR A 292 13.66 -16.93 68.40
CA THR A 292 14.94 -17.01 69.11
C THR A 292 14.64 -16.87 70.59
N THR A 293 15.05 -17.87 71.38
CA THR A 293 14.90 -17.87 72.83
C THR A 293 16.30 -17.94 73.43
N ASP A 294 16.72 -16.85 74.06
CA ASP A 294 17.96 -16.77 74.83
C ASP A 294 17.61 -17.00 76.29
N LYS A 295 18.17 -18.07 76.87
CA LYS A 295 17.95 -18.43 78.27
C LYS A 295 19.30 -18.46 78.99
N ASP A 296 19.48 -17.54 79.93
CA ASP A 296 20.61 -17.48 80.84
C ASP A 296 20.16 -17.98 82.21
N ASP A 297 20.62 -19.17 82.59
CA ASP A 297 20.43 -19.72 83.94
C ASP A 297 21.76 -19.65 84.70
N ALA A 298 21.82 -18.85 85.76
CA ALA A 298 22.97 -18.71 86.63
C ALA A 298 22.64 -19.26 88.02
N LYS A 299 23.42 -20.23 88.47
CA LYS A 299 23.28 -20.84 89.80
C LYS A 299 24.58 -20.65 90.58
N THR A 300 24.52 -19.83 91.62
CA THR A 300 25.63 -19.54 92.52
C THR A 300 25.38 -20.23 93.85
N VAL A 301 26.30 -21.11 94.25
CA VAL A 301 26.28 -21.74 95.58
C VAL A 301 27.49 -21.24 96.35
N GLU A 302 27.26 -20.47 97.41
CA GLU A 302 28.30 -20.04 98.32
C GLU A 302 28.33 -20.98 99.54
N THR A 303 29.47 -21.63 99.76
CA THR A 303 29.71 -22.47 100.93
C THR A 303 30.72 -21.77 101.83
N GLN A 304 30.29 -21.25 102.98
CA GLN A 304 31.20 -20.66 103.95
C GLN A 304 31.96 -21.77 104.71
N GLN A 305 33.29 -21.80 104.56
CA GLN A 305 34.17 -22.62 105.39
C GLN A 305 34.36 -21.93 106.75
N GLY A 306 33.95 -22.61 107.83
CA GLY A 306 34.05 -22.09 109.18
C GLY A 306 35.48 -21.73 109.56
N ASN A 307 35.69 -20.48 109.98
CA ASN A 307 36.80 -20.16 110.87
C ASN A 307 36.45 -19.01 111.81
N ASN A 308 36.67 -19.29 113.09
CA ASN A 308 36.40 -18.43 114.25
C ASN A 308 37.20 -17.13 114.20
N ALA A 309 36.52 -15.97 114.19
CA ALA A 309 37.03 -14.74 114.82
C ALA A 309 35.95 -13.66 114.97
N ALA A 310 35.49 -13.53 116.22
CA ALA A 310 35.03 -12.33 116.94
C ALA A 310 34.64 -11.06 116.16
N GLY A 311 33.36 -10.67 116.28
CA GLY A 311 32.91 -9.30 116.00
C GLY A 311 31.41 -9.13 116.21
N MET A 312 31.05 -8.51 117.34
CA MET A 312 29.73 -8.02 117.79
C MET A 312 28.77 -7.59 116.66
N GLY A 313 27.44 -7.75 116.74
CA GLY A 313 26.55 -8.19 117.80
C GLY A 313 25.09 -7.92 117.38
N ALA A 314 24.17 -8.56 118.09
CA ALA A 314 22.78 -8.20 118.35
C ALA A 314 21.93 -7.64 117.19
N ASN A 315 20.83 -8.34 116.86
CA ASN A 315 19.47 -7.81 117.04
C ASN A 315 18.41 -8.79 116.51
N VAL A 316 17.96 -9.79 117.29
CA VAL A 316 16.53 -10.14 117.42
C VAL A 316 16.29 -11.21 118.51
N PRO A 317 15.16 -11.17 119.24
CA PRO A 317 14.95 -11.91 120.48
C PRO A 317 14.25 -13.26 120.28
N ASN A 318 14.65 -14.22 121.13
CA ASN A 318 13.87 -15.36 121.59
C ASN A 318 13.49 -16.45 120.57
N VAL A 319 14.40 -17.40 120.36
CA VAL A 319 14.06 -18.77 119.99
C VAL A 319 14.89 -19.75 120.82
N SER A 320 14.22 -20.80 121.26
CA SER A 320 14.66 -21.82 122.21
C SER A 320 15.93 -22.54 121.77
N GLN A 321 16.83 -22.71 122.75
CA GLN A 321 18.06 -23.48 122.68
C GLN A 321 17.73 -25.00 122.66
N ASP A 322 17.48 -25.55 121.47
CA ASP A 322 17.61 -26.99 121.21
C ASP A 322 17.80 -27.25 119.72
N ALA A 323 19.06 -27.39 119.28
CA ALA A 323 19.42 -27.94 117.97
C ALA A 323 20.88 -28.41 118.02
N THR A 324 21.04 -29.72 118.17
CA THR A 324 22.25 -30.45 117.84
C THR A 324 22.43 -30.50 116.32
N MET A 325 23.70 -30.57 115.87
CA MET A 325 24.15 -30.74 114.47
C MET A 325 24.08 -29.46 113.61
N GLN A 326 25.26 -28.89 113.36
CA GLN A 326 25.49 -27.71 112.56
C GLN A 326 25.81 -28.15 111.12
N ASP A 327 24.79 -28.33 110.29
CA ASP A 327 24.96 -28.37 108.83
C ASP A 327 25.40 -26.98 108.34
N PRO A 328 26.38 -26.87 107.44
CA PRO A 328 26.82 -25.58 106.93
C PRO A 328 25.68 -24.87 106.20
N ILE A 329 25.47 -23.59 106.51
CA ILE A 329 24.50 -22.72 105.83
C ILE A 329 24.96 -22.57 104.38
N MET A 330 24.29 -23.26 103.46
CA MET A 330 24.47 -23.11 102.02
C MET A 330 23.58 -21.96 101.55
N ALA A 331 24.19 -20.88 101.05
CA ALA A 331 23.46 -19.82 100.37
C ALA A 331 23.44 -20.13 98.86
N GLU A 332 22.26 -20.43 98.35
CA GLU A 332 22.03 -20.74 96.95
C GLU A 332 21.25 -19.58 96.32
N SER A 333 21.82 -18.96 95.29
CA SER A 333 21.18 -17.94 94.48
C SER A 333 21.01 -18.47 93.07
N GLU A 334 19.78 -18.49 92.59
CA GLU A 334 19.43 -18.88 91.23
C GLU A 334 18.84 -17.66 90.53
N GLU A 335 19.46 -17.23 89.43
CA GLU A 335 18.98 -16.17 88.55
C GLU A 335 18.70 -16.79 87.18
N SER A 336 17.45 -16.70 86.72
CA SER A 336 17.06 -17.15 85.39
C SER A 336 16.55 -15.96 84.61
N ARG A 337 17.15 -15.71 83.45
CA ARG A 337 16.73 -14.68 82.51
C ARG A 337 16.38 -15.33 81.18
N GLU A 338 15.13 -15.18 80.75
CA GLU A 338 14.67 -15.64 79.45
C GLU A 338 14.28 -14.42 78.59
N SER A 339 14.86 -14.34 77.40
CA SER A 339 14.51 -13.35 76.37
C SER A 339 14.01 -14.09 75.13
N LYS A 340 12.78 -13.80 74.70
CA LYS A 340 12.15 -14.44 73.54
C LYS A 340 11.80 -13.39 72.49
N THR A 341 12.40 -13.53 71.32
CA THR A 341 12.11 -12.72 70.14
C THR A 341 11.45 -13.60 69.09
N THR A 342 10.22 -13.27 68.69
CA THR A 342 9.48 -14.01 67.65
C THR A 342 9.20 -13.09 66.46
N ASP A 343 9.70 -13.48 65.30
CA ASP A 343 9.40 -12.84 64.02
C ASP A 343 8.15 -13.48 63.41
N PHE A 344 7.19 -12.67 62.97
CA PHE A 344 5.97 -13.11 62.33
C PHE A 344 6.01 -12.82 60.82
N GLU A 345 5.53 -13.75 60.00
CA GLU A 345 5.17 -13.49 58.62
C GLU A 345 3.66 -13.22 58.56
N ILE A 346 3.27 -12.06 58.04
CA ILE A 346 1.87 -11.65 57.90
C ILE A 346 1.40 -12.00 56.50
N SER A 347 0.22 -12.60 56.38
CA SER A 347 -0.29 -12.92 55.05
C SER A 347 -0.56 -11.65 54.24
N ARG A 348 -0.07 -11.64 53.01
CA ARG A 348 -0.16 -10.51 52.06
C ARG A 348 -1.01 -10.96 50.88
N ASN A 349 -2.14 -10.31 50.66
CA ASN A 349 -2.94 -10.48 49.45
C ASN A 349 -2.69 -9.28 48.53
N LEU A 350 -2.14 -9.57 47.35
CA LEU A 350 -1.88 -8.58 46.31
C LEU A 350 -2.87 -8.81 45.17
N LYS A 351 -3.77 -7.85 44.96
CA LYS A 351 -4.69 -7.85 43.83
C LYS A 351 -4.31 -6.71 42.90
N GLU A 352 -3.74 -7.07 41.75
CA GLU A 352 -3.52 -6.14 40.64
C GLU A 352 -4.73 -6.19 39.71
N THR A 353 -5.43 -5.06 39.56
CA THR A 353 -6.54 -4.91 38.63
C THR A 353 -6.13 -3.94 37.53
N VAL A 354 -6.03 -4.45 36.30
CA VAL A 354 -5.73 -3.65 35.12
C VAL A 354 -7.03 -3.34 34.38
N GLN A 355 -7.38 -2.07 34.29
CA GLN A 355 -8.50 -1.58 33.50
C GLN A 355 -7.99 -1.13 32.13
N GLU A 356 -8.32 -1.91 31.11
CA GLU A 356 -8.01 -1.59 29.72
C GLU A 356 -8.97 -0.52 29.16
N PRO A 357 -8.49 0.38 28.28
CA PRO A 357 -9.35 1.34 27.60
C PRO A 357 -10.28 0.64 26.61
N GLY A 358 -11.51 1.13 26.46
CA GLY A 358 -12.52 0.58 25.55
C GLY A 358 -13.70 -0.12 26.22
N ALA A 359 -13.76 -0.12 27.56
CA ALA A 359 -14.99 -0.48 28.27
C ALA A 359 -16.12 0.49 27.89
N ILE A 360 -17.34 -0.02 27.75
CA ILE A 360 -18.51 0.82 27.43
C ILE A 360 -19.02 1.43 28.73
N VAL A 361 -19.15 2.76 28.77
CA VAL A 361 -19.64 3.55 29.92
C VAL A 361 -21.11 3.93 29.77
N GLY A 362 -21.58 4.05 28.53
CA GLY A 362 -22.97 4.41 28.27
C GLY A 362 -23.38 4.17 26.83
N ARG A 363 -24.69 4.11 26.60
CA ARG A 363 -25.25 3.93 25.26
C ARG A 363 -26.46 4.83 25.09
N SER A 364 -26.53 5.55 23.98
CA SER A 364 -27.70 6.33 23.61
C SER A 364 -28.23 5.83 22.27
N ALA A 365 -29.54 5.64 22.15
CA ALA A 365 -30.17 5.26 20.91
C ALA A 365 -31.37 6.17 20.61
N ALA A 366 -31.37 6.76 19.43
CA ALA A 366 -32.50 7.48 18.87
C ALA A 366 -33.06 6.68 17.70
N VAL A 367 -34.32 6.28 17.80
CA VAL A 367 -35.01 5.51 16.79
C VAL A 367 -36.19 6.30 16.27
N LEU A 368 -36.18 6.55 14.96
CA LEU A 368 -37.28 7.16 14.24
C LEU A 368 -37.98 6.09 13.42
N ILE A 369 -39.30 6.05 13.52
CA ILE A 369 -40.15 5.08 12.83
C ILE A 369 -41.14 5.82 11.95
N ALA A 370 -41.33 5.37 10.72
CA ALA A 370 -42.32 5.93 9.83
C ALA A 370 -43.74 5.77 10.41
N LYS A 371 -44.56 6.81 10.23
CA LYS A 371 -45.99 6.75 10.56
C LYS A 371 -46.71 5.74 9.67
N GLY A 372 -47.38 4.76 10.30
CA GLY A 372 -48.23 3.81 9.58
C GLY A 372 -49.56 4.41 9.12
N GLU A 373 -50.38 3.63 8.40
CA GLU A 373 -51.74 4.03 7.97
C GLU A 373 -52.60 4.50 9.16
N THR A 374 -52.41 3.89 10.32
CA THR A 374 -52.92 4.35 11.61
C THR A 374 -51.77 4.73 12.53
N PRO A 375 -51.82 5.89 13.22
CA PRO A 375 -50.83 6.24 14.24
C PRO A 375 -50.76 5.15 15.31
N ARG A 376 -49.55 4.79 15.74
CA ARG A 376 -49.37 3.75 16.76
C ARG A 376 -49.81 4.28 18.13
N THR A 377 -50.34 3.40 18.98
CA THR A 377 -50.73 3.79 20.34
C THR A 377 -49.47 3.96 21.21
N PRO A 378 -49.52 4.79 22.28
CA PRO A 378 -48.39 4.95 23.20
C PRO A 378 -47.89 3.62 23.79
N ALA A 379 -48.80 2.68 24.03
CA ALA A 379 -48.46 1.33 24.52
C ALA A 379 -47.63 0.53 23.51
N GLN A 380 -47.92 0.64 22.21
CA GLN A 380 -47.14 -0.03 21.16
C GLN A 380 -45.74 0.57 21.03
N ILE A 381 -45.62 1.89 21.18
CA ILE A 381 -44.31 2.57 21.16
C ILE A 381 -43.45 2.12 22.35
N GLU A 382 -44.03 1.94 23.54
CA GLU A 382 -43.28 1.46 24.70
C GLU A 382 -42.78 0.01 24.52
N VAL A 383 -43.58 -0.87 23.91
CA VAL A 383 -43.14 -2.25 23.57
C VAL A 383 -41.97 -2.24 22.58
N ILE A 384 -42.02 -1.35 21.57
CA ILE A 384 -40.92 -1.18 20.62
C ILE A 384 -39.68 -0.67 21.35
N LYS A 385 -39.83 0.34 22.23
CA LYS A 385 -38.75 0.88 23.04
C LYS A 385 -38.11 -0.18 23.92
N GLU A 386 -38.90 -1.01 24.62
CA GLU A 386 -38.35 -2.12 25.43
C GLU A 386 -37.59 -3.13 24.54
N SER A 387 -38.09 -3.41 23.35
CA SER A 387 -37.41 -4.29 22.38
C SER A 387 -36.08 -3.70 21.92
N VAL A 388 -36.02 -2.39 21.66
CA VAL A 388 -34.77 -1.68 21.32
C VAL A 388 -33.79 -1.71 22.49
N VAL A 389 -34.23 -1.45 23.71
CA VAL A 389 -33.42 -1.53 24.94
C VAL A 389 -32.81 -2.93 25.10
N ASN A 390 -33.59 -3.98 24.82
CA ASN A 390 -33.09 -5.36 24.83
C ASN A 390 -32.12 -5.64 23.67
N ALA A 391 -32.37 -5.08 22.49
CA ALA A 391 -31.51 -5.27 21.32
C ALA A 391 -30.12 -4.64 21.47
N ILE A 392 -30.06 -3.46 22.10
CA ILE A 392 -28.77 -2.80 22.43
C ILE A 392 -28.03 -3.47 23.59
N GLY A 393 -28.66 -4.44 24.28
CA GLY A 393 -28.03 -5.23 25.33
C GLY A 393 -27.92 -4.53 26.68
N ALA A 394 -28.72 -3.49 26.92
CA ALA A 394 -28.69 -2.74 28.18
C ALA A 394 -29.16 -3.54 29.42
N ARG A 395 -29.75 -4.74 29.21
CA ARG A 395 -30.15 -5.64 30.31
C ARG A 395 -29.06 -6.57 30.83
N PHE A 396 -27.97 -6.76 30.08
CA PHE A 396 -26.86 -7.64 30.52
C PHE A 396 -25.87 -6.93 31.43
N ASP A 397 -26.19 -5.69 31.75
CA ASP A 397 -25.39 -4.77 32.52
C ASP A 397 -25.72 -4.92 34.01
N LEU A 398 -25.34 -6.10 34.52
CA LEU A 398 -25.78 -6.66 35.80
C LEU A 398 -24.78 -6.44 36.94
N ASP A 399 -23.63 -5.83 36.69
CA ASP A 399 -22.73 -5.39 37.75
C ASP A 399 -23.12 -3.99 38.25
N ASP A 400 -22.66 -3.62 39.46
CA ASP A 400 -23.02 -2.43 40.26
C ASP A 400 -22.97 -1.05 39.53
N GLN A 401 -22.54 -1.01 38.27
CA GLN A 401 -22.61 0.16 37.39
C GLN A 401 -23.72 -0.01 36.36
N LYS A 402 -24.93 0.47 36.68
CA LYS A 402 -25.97 0.70 35.66
C LYS A 402 -25.41 1.68 34.62
N LEU A 403 -25.09 1.22 33.43
CA LEU A 403 -24.70 2.08 32.32
C LEU A 403 -25.83 3.07 32.06
N GLU A 404 -25.45 4.34 31.88
CA GLU A 404 -26.40 5.37 31.49
C GLU A 404 -26.91 5.08 30.08
N THR A 405 -28.11 4.48 30.01
CA THR A 405 -28.75 4.09 28.77
C THR A 405 -29.96 4.97 28.50
N TYR A 406 -29.90 5.74 27.42
CA TYR A 406 -30.99 6.61 26.98
C TYR A 406 -31.54 6.10 25.64
N VAL A 407 -32.80 5.68 25.63
CA VAL A 407 -33.48 5.24 24.39
C VAL A 407 -34.71 6.09 24.14
N THR A 408 -34.76 6.69 22.95
CA THR A 408 -35.92 7.43 22.47
C THR A 408 -36.47 6.78 21.21
N VAL A 409 -37.79 6.63 21.15
CA VAL A 409 -38.50 6.10 19.99
C VAL A 409 -39.59 7.09 19.63
N ASN A 410 -39.50 7.68 18.43
CA ASN A 410 -40.49 8.63 17.95
C ASN A 410 -41.05 8.19 16.59
N GLU A 411 -42.35 8.37 16.41
CA GLU A 411 -43.01 8.17 15.13
C GLU A 411 -43.01 9.49 14.37
N VAL A 412 -42.47 9.50 13.16
CA VAL A 412 -42.35 10.69 12.30
C VAL A 412 -42.78 10.35 10.87
N GLU A 413 -43.19 11.37 10.13
CA GLU A 413 -43.47 11.23 8.70
C GLU A 413 -42.15 11.35 7.94
N PHE A 414 -41.75 10.27 7.25
CA PHE A 414 -40.58 10.31 6.40
C PHE A 414 -40.94 10.91 5.05
N LEU A 415 -40.09 11.83 4.59
CA LEU A 415 -40.14 12.31 3.22
C LEU A 415 -39.70 11.15 2.32
N ASP A 416 -40.63 10.63 1.53
CA ASP A 416 -40.32 9.56 0.59
C ASP A 416 -39.35 10.10 -0.47
N ALA A 417 -38.11 9.63 -0.43
CA ALA A 417 -37.11 9.95 -1.45
C ALA A 417 -37.52 9.41 -2.84
N ALA A 418 -38.52 8.52 -2.89
CA ALA A 418 -39.15 8.02 -4.11
C ALA A 418 -40.43 8.80 -4.50
N SER A 419 -40.77 9.90 -3.82
CA SER A 419 -41.84 10.79 -4.31
C SER A 419 -41.46 11.33 -5.70
N PRO A 420 -42.29 11.12 -6.75
CA PRO A 420 -42.03 11.65 -8.09
C PRO A 420 -42.00 13.19 -8.14
N PHE A 421 -42.36 13.84 -7.03
CA PHE A 421 -42.40 15.29 -6.85
C PHE A 421 -41.15 15.85 -6.14
N GLY A 422 -40.06 15.09 -6.03
CA GLY A 422 -38.73 15.67 -5.83
C GLY A 422 -38.24 16.33 -7.12
N ALA A 423 -37.59 17.50 -7.03
CA ALA A 423 -37.21 18.44 -8.10
C ALA A 423 -36.52 17.89 -9.39
N ALA A 424 -36.26 16.59 -9.48
CA ALA A 424 -35.79 15.89 -10.67
C ALA A 424 -36.92 15.32 -11.56
N GLY A 425 -38.14 15.13 -11.05
CA GLY A 425 -39.27 14.58 -11.81
C GLY A 425 -39.91 15.58 -12.79
N GLU A 426 -39.96 16.86 -12.41
CA GLU A 426 -40.49 17.93 -13.26
C GLU A 426 -39.58 18.21 -14.46
N THR A 427 -38.25 18.14 -14.29
CA THR A 427 -37.31 18.39 -15.40
C THR A 427 -37.33 17.26 -16.43
N ALA A 428 -37.47 16.00 -16.00
CA ALA A 428 -37.56 14.85 -16.89
C ALA A 428 -38.89 14.79 -17.66
N SER A 429 -40.02 15.14 -17.02
CA SER A 429 -41.33 15.18 -17.68
C SER A 429 -41.44 16.36 -18.66
N LEU A 430 -40.83 17.51 -18.36
CA LEU A 430 -40.71 18.63 -19.29
C LEU A 430 -39.82 18.30 -20.51
N LEU A 431 -38.69 17.61 -20.31
CA LEU A 431 -37.83 17.16 -21.42
C LEU A 431 -38.52 16.13 -22.32
N LYS A 432 -39.27 15.19 -21.72
CA LYS A 432 -40.02 14.17 -22.47
C LYS A 432 -41.17 14.80 -23.28
N GLY A 433 -41.92 15.74 -22.69
CA GLY A 433 -42.96 16.51 -23.38
C GLY A 433 -42.41 17.43 -24.49
N PHE A 434 -41.23 18.02 -24.28
CA PHE A 434 -40.53 18.80 -25.30
C PHE A 434 -40.13 17.92 -26.51
N PHE A 435 -39.56 16.74 -26.27
CA PHE A 435 -39.14 15.83 -27.33
C PHE A 435 -40.31 15.24 -28.12
N GLU A 436 -41.42 14.87 -27.47
CA GLU A 436 -42.62 14.39 -28.19
C GLU A 436 -43.27 15.49 -29.04
N THR A 437 -43.30 16.73 -28.55
CA THR A 437 -43.87 17.88 -29.27
C THR A 437 -43.01 18.30 -30.48
N TRP A 438 -41.68 18.23 -30.38
CA TRP A 438 -40.76 18.71 -31.42
C TRP A 438 -40.27 17.62 -32.39
N SER A 439 -40.52 16.34 -32.12
CA SER A 439 -40.17 15.19 -32.98
C SER A 439 -40.56 15.32 -34.47
N PRO A 440 -41.75 15.86 -34.84
CA PRO A 440 -42.14 16.02 -36.25
C PRO A 440 -41.37 17.15 -36.96
N VAL A 441 -41.03 18.21 -36.22
CA VAL A 441 -40.32 19.39 -36.74
C VAL A 441 -38.85 19.06 -36.98
N PHE A 442 -38.24 18.32 -36.05
CA PHE A 442 -36.85 17.85 -36.18
C PHE A 442 -36.65 16.94 -37.40
N LYS A 443 -37.59 16.02 -37.67
CA LYS A 443 -37.49 15.12 -38.83
C LYS A 443 -37.65 15.84 -40.17
N THR A 444 -38.46 16.90 -40.23
CA THR A 444 -38.81 17.57 -41.50
C THR A 444 -37.81 18.68 -41.86
N PHE A 445 -37.30 19.42 -40.88
CA PHE A 445 -36.45 20.59 -41.12
C PHE A 445 -34.98 20.39 -40.74
N LEU A 446 -34.66 19.58 -39.73
CA LEU A 446 -33.27 19.41 -39.28
C LEU A 446 -32.47 18.50 -40.22
N GLY A 447 -33.09 17.44 -40.75
CA GLY A 447 -32.46 16.51 -41.70
C GLY A 447 -31.84 17.18 -42.94
N PRO A 448 -32.62 17.94 -43.74
CA PRO A 448 -32.08 18.63 -44.91
C PRO A 448 -31.08 19.74 -44.55
N LEU A 449 -31.27 20.44 -43.42
CA LEU A 449 -30.35 21.48 -42.96
C LEU A 449 -28.98 20.91 -42.56
N LEU A 450 -28.97 19.77 -41.85
CA LEU A 450 -27.74 19.09 -41.43
C LEU A 450 -27.02 18.45 -42.63
N ALA A 451 -27.78 17.95 -43.62
CA ALA A 451 -27.23 17.47 -44.89
C ALA A 451 -26.58 18.60 -45.72
N ILE A 452 -27.20 19.79 -45.77
CA ILE A 452 -26.63 20.97 -46.44
C ILE A 452 -25.36 21.44 -45.74
N VAL A 453 -25.35 21.47 -44.40
CA VAL A 453 -24.15 21.84 -43.62
C VAL A 453 -23.01 20.84 -43.84
N MET A 454 -23.29 19.53 -43.80
CA MET A 454 -22.30 18.49 -44.11
C MET A 454 -21.80 18.59 -45.55
N PHE A 455 -22.68 18.89 -46.51
CA PHE A 455 -22.30 19.06 -47.92
C PHE A 455 -21.42 20.31 -48.14
N ILE A 456 -21.68 21.41 -47.42
CA ILE A 456 -20.85 22.61 -47.45
C ILE A 456 -19.47 22.35 -46.83
N VAL A 457 -19.42 21.62 -45.70
CA VAL A 457 -18.16 21.22 -45.06
C VAL A 457 -17.36 20.28 -45.99
N PHE A 458 -18.02 19.34 -46.64
CA PHE A 458 -17.40 18.44 -47.62
C PHE A 458 -16.85 19.18 -48.85
N LEU A 459 -17.61 20.12 -49.43
CA LEU A 459 -17.13 20.98 -50.51
C LEU A 459 -15.95 21.86 -50.10
N ARG A 460 -15.94 22.32 -48.84
CA ARG A 460 -14.82 23.10 -48.29
C ARG A 460 -13.57 22.24 -48.06
N MET A 461 -13.73 20.97 -47.75
CA MET A 461 -12.64 20.00 -47.63
C MET A 461 -12.04 19.65 -49.00
N LEU A 462 -12.87 19.49 -50.04
CA LEU A 462 -12.41 19.22 -51.41
C LEU A 462 -11.61 20.37 -52.02
N LYS A 463 -11.93 21.64 -51.70
CA LYS A 463 -11.13 22.79 -52.14
C LYS A 463 -9.74 22.89 -51.51
N LYS A 464 -9.46 22.15 -50.43
CA LYS A 464 -8.15 22.12 -49.78
C LYS A 464 -7.22 21.00 -50.27
N PHE A 465 -7.68 20.13 -51.18
CA PHE A 465 -6.83 19.16 -51.86
C PHE A 465 -6.50 19.63 -53.27
N LYS A 466 -5.41 20.41 -53.40
CA LYS A 466 -4.64 20.48 -54.66
C LYS A 466 -3.40 19.58 -54.48
N PRO A 467 -3.01 18.77 -55.47
CA PRO A 467 -1.79 17.99 -55.40
C PRO A 467 -0.59 18.93 -55.27
N SER A 468 0.21 18.73 -54.23
CA SER A 468 1.49 19.40 -54.05
C SER A 468 2.45 18.86 -55.10
N GLU A 469 2.64 19.59 -56.19
CA GLU A 469 3.85 19.46 -56.99
C GLU A 469 5.03 19.95 -56.16
N ALA A 470 6.09 19.15 -56.16
CA ALA A 470 7.37 19.52 -55.59
C ALA A 470 7.93 20.69 -56.39
N GLU A 471 8.13 21.84 -55.76
CA GLU A 471 8.86 22.96 -56.35
C GLU A 471 10.01 23.37 -55.43
N VAL A 472 11.20 23.21 -56.00
CA VAL A 472 12.51 23.64 -55.51
C VAL A 472 12.50 25.17 -55.49
N GLN A 473 12.67 25.78 -54.30
CA GLN A 473 12.92 27.22 -54.21
C GLN A 473 14.39 27.51 -54.44
N VAL A 474 14.66 27.94 -55.67
CA VAL A 474 15.80 28.79 -56.05
C VAL A 474 15.55 30.18 -55.47
N LEU A 475 16.60 30.77 -54.89
CA LEU A 475 16.62 32.15 -54.40
C LEU A 475 16.24 33.12 -55.52
N ASP A 476 15.44 34.14 -55.20
CA ASP A 476 15.39 35.36 -56.00
C ASP A 476 15.36 36.64 -55.14
N GLU A 477 15.95 37.66 -55.77
CA GLU A 477 16.39 38.95 -55.28
C GLU A 477 15.24 39.92 -55.02
N ASP A 478 14.59 39.90 -53.85
CA ASP A 478 13.69 41.00 -53.45
C ASP A 478 13.75 41.40 -51.96
N ASP A 479 14.64 40.80 -51.16
CA ASP A 479 14.79 41.12 -49.73
C ASP A 479 15.91 42.13 -49.42
N GLN A 480 16.53 42.76 -50.43
CA GLN A 480 17.60 43.76 -50.22
C GLN A 480 17.11 45.13 -49.73
N GLN A 481 15.80 45.37 -49.59
CA GLN A 481 15.26 46.67 -49.15
C GLN A 481 14.68 46.73 -47.74
N LEU A 482 14.75 45.66 -46.95
CA LEU A 482 14.36 45.70 -45.52
C LEU A 482 15.55 45.81 -44.54
N LEU A 483 16.78 45.93 -45.05
CA LEU A 483 18.01 46.05 -44.26
C LEU A 483 18.58 47.49 -44.22
N ALA A 484 17.72 48.50 -44.24
CA ALA A 484 18.12 49.90 -44.08
C ALA A 484 17.31 50.57 -42.97
N GLY A 485 17.43 50.07 -41.74
CA GLY A 485 16.76 50.72 -40.63
C GLY A 485 16.89 50.00 -39.31
N THR A 486 18.11 49.92 -38.78
CA THR A 486 18.46 50.11 -37.35
C THR A 486 19.91 49.69 -37.13
N ARG A 487 20.83 50.65 -37.31
CA ARG A 487 22.09 50.63 -36.56
C ARG A 487 21.80 51.14 -35.15
N SER A 488 22.01 50.29 -34.15
CA SER A 488 22.52 50.57 -32.79
C SER A 488 21.87 49.65 -31.76
N LEU A 489 22.65 49.33 -30.73
CA LEU A 489 22.42 48.39 -29.61
C LEU A 489 22.68 46.91 -30.02
N GLY A 490 23.78 46.27 -29.65
CA GLY A 490 24.57 46.38 -28.42
C GLY A 490 24.14 45.26 -27.46
N SER A 491 24.89 44.16 -27.47
CA SER A 491 25.06 43.12 -26.43
C SER A 491 23.95 42.90 -25.39
N GLY A 492 23.41 41.68 -25.35
CA GLY A 492 22.90 41.07 -24.11
C GLY A 492 21.55 40.39 -24.24
N LEU A 493 21.54 39.09 -24.56
CA LEU A 493 20.42 38.22 -24.19
C LEU A 493 20.54 37.93 -22.69
N THR A 494 19.60 38.42 -21.88
CA THR A 494 19.56 38.14 -20.44
C THR A 494 18.82 36.83 -20.14
N PRO A 495 19.17 36.12 -19.05
CA PRO A 495 18.55 34.85 -18.66
C PRO A 495 17.03 34.92 -18.44
N GLU A 496 16.50 36.08 -18.06
CA GLU A 496 15.05 36.29 -17.85
C GLU A 496 14.26 36.23 -19.17
N LEU A 497 14.79 36.76 -20.27
CA LEU A 497 14.11 36.74 -21.57
C LEU A 497 14.04 35.32 -22.16
N LEU A 498 15.00 34.47 -21.79
CA LEU A 498 15.05 33.07 -22.18
C LEU A 498 14.03 32.24 -21.39
N ASN A 499 13.82 32.55 -20.10
CA ASN A 499 12.83 31.90 -19.25
C ASN A 499 11.39 32.23 -19.69
N ASP A 500 11.13 33.47 -20.12
CA ASP A 500 9.83 33.87 -20.67
C ASP A 500 9.54 33.19 -22.03
N LEU A 501 10.55 33.06 -22.90
CA LEU A 501 10.37 32.36 -24.19
C LEU A 501 10.12 30.84 -24.04
N ILE A 502 10.68 30.22 -23.00
CA ILE A 502 10.49 28.78 -22.69
C ILE A 502 9.06 28.51 -22.21
N GLN A 503 8.46 29.45 -21.46
CA GLN A 503 7.08 29.29 -20.97
C GLN A 503 6.03 29.50 -22.07
N GLU A 504 6.27 30.40 -23.02
CA GLU A 504 5.26 30.75 -24.03
C GLU A 504 5.26 29.83 -25.26
N LYS A 505 6.42 29.30 -25.70
CA LYS A 505 6.54 28.46 -26.91
C LYS A 505 7.66 27.40 -26.80
N PRO A 506 7.38 26.23 -26.20
CA PRO A 506 8.39 25.20 -25.97
C PRO A 506 9.01 24.60 -27.26
N ASP A 507 8.27 24.61 -28.37
CA ASP A 507 8.70 23.96 -29.62
C ASP A 507 9.86 24.68 -30.35
N ASN A 508 10.11 25.95 -30.03
CA ASN A 508 11.12 26.78 -30.71
C ASN A 508 12.42 26.96 -29.92
N VAL A 509 12.51 26.38 -28.72
CA VAL A 509 13.65 26.54 -27.79
C VAL A 509 14.93 25.92 -28.37
N GLY A 510 14.80 24.83 -29.15
CA GLY A 510 15.93 24.15 -29.77
C GLY A 510 16.67 25.00 -30.82
N THR A 511 15.96 25.84 -31.57
CA THR A 511 16.55 26.69 -32.62
C THR A 511 17.25 27.92 -32.03
N ALA A 512 16.73 28.45 -30.92
CA ALA A 512 17.33 29.56 -30.19
C ALA A 512 18.60 29.15 -29.43
N LEU A 513 18.61 27.98 -28.78
CA LEU A 513 19.79 27.41 -28.13
C LEU A 513 20.91 27.10 -29.13
N ARG A 514 20.54 26.57 -30.31
CA ARG A 514 21.49 26.30 -31.40
C ARG A 514 22.16 27.57 -31.91
N ARG A 515 21.40 28.66 -32.08
CA ARG A 515 21.95 29.98 -32.46
C ARG A 515 22.86 30.58 -31.39
N TYR A 516 22.48 30.48 -30.12
CA TYR A 516 23.32 30.96 -29.01
C TYR A 516 24.66 30.23 -28.96
N LEU A 517 24.66 28.91 -29.14
CA LEU A 517 25.88 28.08 -29.21
C LEU A 517 26.73 28.41 -30.44
N GLU A 518 26.11 28.70 -31.59
CA GLU A 518 26.82 29.11 -32.81
C GLU A 518 27.42 30.53 -32.71
N THR A 519 26.80 31.44 -31.95
CA THR A 519 27.34 32.79 -31.71
C THR A 519 28.24 32.91 -30.47
N GLY A 520 28.25 31.90 -29.60
CA GLY A 520 29.01 31.88 -28.35
C GLY A 520 30.48 31.51 -28.48
N SER A 521 30.99 31.27 -29.70
CA SER A 521 32.39 30.90 -29.94
C SER A 521 33.27 32.07 -30.40
N SER A 522 32.81 33.31 -30.28
CA SER A 522 33.64 34.49 -30.55
C SER A 522 33.55 35.51 -29.44
N THR A 523 34.21 35.19 -28.33
CA THR A 523 34.91 36.16 -27.46
C THR A 523 36.10 35.46 -26.82
#